data_AF-A0A7R9E5H1-F1
#
_entry.id   AF-A0A7R9E5H1-F1
#
_cell.length_a   1.000
_cell.length_b   1.000
_cell.length_c   1.000
_cell.angle_alpha   90.00
_cell.angle_beta   90.00
_cell.angle_gamma   90.00
#
_symmetry.space_group_name_H-M   'P 1'
#
loop_
_entity.id
_entity.type
_entity.pdbx_description
1 polymer ?
#
loop_
_entity_poly.entity_id
_entity_poly.type
_entity_poly.pdbx_seq_one_letter_code
_entity_poly.pdbx_strand_id
1 'polypeptide(L)'
;MLTVIAPLCQVASCESVNCRDRQSCLVDLSSGAPRCVTCSYRCPRPSGGMRREMGGPICGTNNRTYHSWCHMLKDACATGYVIETKHSGSCGLGGVKPTIVNTVLNDSTNINRYS
;
A
#
# COMPACT_ATOMS: atom_id res chain seq x y z
N MET A 1 -32.95 -5.58 -40.41
CA MET A 1 -32.20 -6.10 -39.26
C MET A 1 -31.11 -5.09 -38.90
N LEU A 2 -31.37 -4.20 -37.94
CA LEU A 2 -30.32 -3.32 -37.43
C LEU A 2 -29.64 -4.04 -36.27
N THR A 3 -28.44 -4.55 -36.48
CA THR A 3 -27.54 -4.90 -35.40
C THR A 3 -27.10 -3.59 -34.75
N VAL A 4 -27.80 -3.17 -33.69
CA VAL A 4 -27.25 -2.23 -32.73
C VAL A 4 -26.13 -2.99 -32.02
N ILE A 5 -24.96 -3.05 -32.66
CA ILE A 5 -23.73 -3.28 -31.93
C ILE A 5 -23.56 -1.98 -31.16
N ALA A 6 -24.11 -1.93 -29.95
CA ALA A 6 -23.65 -0.96 -28.96
C ALA A 6 -22.12 -1.06 -29.03
N PRO A 7 -21.39 0.06 -29.25
CA PRO A 7 -19.94 -0.02 -29.20
C PRO A 7 -19.64 -0.67 -27.86
N LEU A 8 -18.95 -1.82 -27.90
CA LEU A 8 -18.47 -2.51 -26.71
C LEU A 8 -17.90 -1.40 -25.83
N CYS A 9 -18.56 -1.15 -24.68
CA CYS A 9 -18.28 0.00 -23.83
C CYS A 9 -16.76 0.07 -23.70
N GLN A 10 -16.13 1.07 -24.33
CA GLN A 10 -14.70 1.06 -24.57
C GLN A 10 -14.02 0.87 -23.21
N VAL A 11 -13.17 -0.15 -23.11
CA VAL A 11 -12.45 -0.42 -21.86
C VAL A 11 -11.59 0.80 -21.58
N ALA A 12 -11.99 1.59 -20.60
CA ALA A 12 -11.27 2.80 -20.22
C ALA A 12 -9.84 2.40 -19.80
N SER A 13 -8.86 3.24 -20.14
CA SER A 13 -7.45 3.05 -19.83
C SER A 13 -6.80 4.38 -19.47
N CYS A 14 -5.57 4.38 -18.95
CA CYS A 14 -4.89 5.64 -18.63
C CYS A 14 -4.47 6.44 -19.86
N GLU A 15 -4.46 5.84 -21.06
CA GLU A 15 -4.25 6.57 -22.32
C GLU A 15 -5.51 7.33 -22.77
N SER A 16 -6.70 6.89 -22.37
CA SER A 16 -7.99 7.43 -22.82
C SER A 16 -8.71 8.28 -21.76
N VAL A 17 -8.35 8.12 -20.48
CA VAL A 17 -8.96 8.85 -19.37
C VAL A 17 -8.20 10.13 -19.06
N ASN A 18 -8.93 11.26 -19.00
CA ASN A 18 -8.40 12.52 -18.49
C ASN A 18 -8.86 12.73 -17.04
N CYS A 19 -7.93 12.64 -16.09
CA CYS A 19 -8.22 12.87 -14.67
C CYS A 19 -8.40 14.37 -14.36
N ARG A 20 -9.00 14.68 -13.19
CA ARG A 20 -9.17 16.08 -12.75
C ARG A 20 -7.82 16.73 -12.40
N ASP A 21 -7.79 18.05 -12.28
CA ASP A 21 -6.57 18.82 -11.98
C ASP A 21 -5.79 18.25 -10.79
N ARG A 22 -4.48 18.06 -10.99
CA ARG A 22 -3.52 17.47 -10.03
C ARG A 22 -3.77 16.01 -9.63
N GLN A 23 -4.62 15.30 -10.36
CA GLN A 23 -4.72 13.85 -10.25
C GLN A 23 -3.79 13.17 -11.25
N SER A 24 -3.31 11.98 -10.88
CA SER A 24 -2.56 11.08 -11.75
C SER A 24 -3.39 9.85 -12.03
N CYS A 25 -3.32 9.33 -13.26
CA CYS A 25 -3.94 8.08 -13.62
C CYS A 25 -3.01 6.92 -13.28
N LEU A 26 -3.51 5.93 -12.54
CA LEU A 26 -2.82 4.68 -12.24
C LEU A 26 -3.58 3.50 -12.82
N VAL A 27 -2.85 2.51 -13.32
CA VAL A 27 -3.44 1.27 -13.84
C VAL A 27 -3.58 0.26 -12.71
N ASP A 28 -4.78 -0.28 -12.53
CA ASP A 28 -5.00 -1.44 -11.67
C ASP A 28 -4.60 -2.71 -12.41
N LEU A 29 -3.55 -3.40 -11.94
CA LEU A 29 -3.05 -4.63 -12.57
C LEU A 29 -4.04 -5.79 -12.53
N SER A 30 -5.00 -5.78 -11.61
CA SER A 30 -5.99 -6.87 -11.47
C SER A 30 -7.12 -6.76 -12.50
N SER A 31 -7.54 -5.55 -12.84
CA SER A 31 -8.67 -5.28 -13.72
C SER A 31 -8.28 -4.65 -15.07
N GLY A 32 -7.05 -4.12 -15.18
CA GLY A 32 -6.62 -3.26 -16.28
C GLY A 32 -7.25 -1.87 -16.27
N ALA A 33 -8.10 -1.56 -15.29
CA ALA A 33 -8.88 -0.33 -15.27
C ALA A 33 -8.07 0.87 -14.73
N PRO A 34 -8.33 2.09 -15.24
CA PRO A 34 -7.70 3.32 -14.79
C PRO A 34 -8.30 3.79 -13.47
N ARG A 35 -7.45 4.30 -12.57
CA ARG A 35 -7.84 4.95 -11.32
C ARG A 35 -7.16 6.31 -11.20
N CYS A 36 -7.97 7.36 -11.18
CA CYS A 36 -7.49 8.72 -10.91
C CYS A 36 -7.29 8.93 -9.41
N VAL A 37 -6.06 9.23 -8.99
CA VAL A 37 -5.71 9.47 -7.58
C VAL A 37 -5.00 10.80 -7.42
N THR A 38 -5.09 11.39 -6.22
CA THR A 38 -4.31 12.60 -5.89
C THR A 38 -2.99 12.16 -5.27
N CYS A 39 -1.90 12.36 -6.00
CA CYS A 39 -0.57 12.01 -5.53
C CYS A 39 -0.04 13.02 -4.51
N SER A 40 0.45 12.53 -3.37
CA SER A 40 1.19 13.34 -2.40
C SER A 40 2.60 12.80 -2.25
N TYR A 41 3.60 13.65 -2.48
CA TYR A 41 5.01 13.30 -2.39
C TYR A 41 5.64 13.69 -1.05
N ARG A 42 4.89 14.39 -0.19
CA ARG A 42 5.30 14.77 1.16
C ARG A 42 4.60 13.85 2.17
N CYS A 43 5.37 12.97 2.77
CA CYS A 43 4.88 12.11 3.85
C CYS A 43 5.24 12.70 5.22
N PRO A 44 4.31 12.71 6.19
CA PRO A 44 4.62 13.10 7.55
C PRO A 44 5.75 12.25 8.10
N ARG A 45 6.75 12.90 8.71
CA ARG A 45 7.74 12.17 9.52
C ARG A 45 7.04 11.68 10.79
N PRO A 46 7.39 10.50 11.32
CA PRO A 46 6.97 10.12 12.66
C PRO A 46 7.56 11.15 13.62
N SER A 47 6.71 12.06 14.10
CA SER A 47 7.09 13.08 15.07
C SER A 47 7.59 12.38 16.33
N GLY A 48 8.84 12.68 16.73
CA GLY A 48 9.64 11.98 17.74
C GLY A 48 9.15 12.06 19.19
N GLY A 49 7.85 11.85 19.41
CA GLY A 49 7.27 11.56 20.71
C GLY A 49 6.67 10.17 20.67
N MET A 50 6.63 9.51 21.84
CA MET A 50 6.02 8.22 22.11
C MET A 50 4.54 8.15 21.66
N ARG A 51 4.28 8.09 20.36
CA ARG A 51 2.98 7.76 19.78
C ARG A 51 3.19 6.61 18.82
N ARG A 52 2.84 5.41 19.29
CA ARG A 52 2.68 4.17 18.51
C ARG A 52 1.51 4.26 17.53
N GLU A 53 1.32 5.40 16.87
CA GLU A 53 0.03 5.71 16.27
C GLU A 53 0.25 6.50 14.97
N MET A 54 0.48 5.75 13.89
CA MET A 54 -0.52 5.61 12.84
C MET A 54 -0.03 4.57 11.80
N GLY A 55 -0.33 3.29 12.04
CA GLY A 55 -0.38 2.27 10.99
C GLY A 55 0.76 1.26 10.88
N GLY A 56 1.94 1.50 11.49
CA GLY A 56 3.07 0.57 11.39
C GLY A 56 3.51 0.29 9.93
N PRO A 57 4.48 -0.63 9.71
CA PRO A 57 4.78 -1.07 8.36
C PRO A 57 3.54 -1.74 7.74
N ILE A 58 3.39 -1.62 6.42
CA ILE A 58 2.33 -2.28 5.63
C ILE A 58 2.94 -3.05 4.47
N CYS A 59 2.31 -4.16 4.10
CA CYS A 59 2.68 -4.92 2.91
C CYS A 59 1.76 -4.52 1.76
N GLY A 60 2.33 -4.07 0.65
CA GLY A 60 1.60 -3.78 -0.58
C GLY A 60 1.28 -5.03 -1.40
N THR A 61 0.32 -4.91 -2.31
CA THR A 61 -0.01 -5.96 -3.30
C THR A 61 1.16 -6.31 -4.22
N ASN A 62 2.13 -5.40 -4.38
CA ASN A 62 3.40 -5.65 -5.08
C ASN A 62 4.46 -6.38 -4.20
N ASN A 63 4.05 -6.96 -3.07
CA ASN A 63 4.90 -7.67 -2.10
C ASN A 63 6.06 -6.83 -1.53
N ARG A 64 5.94 -5.49 -1.55
CA ARG A 64 6.89 -4.57 -0.93
C ARG A 64 6.36 -4.05 0.40
N THR A 65 7.25 -3.91 1.38
CA THR A 65 6.91 -3.30 2.68
C THR A 65 7.11 -1.79 2.63
N TYR A 66 6.14 -1.03 3.13
CA TYR A 66 6.19 0.42 3.24
C TYR A 66 6.06 0.87 4.68
N HIS A 67 6.73 1.97 5.04
CA HIS A 67 6.67 2.55 6.38
C HIS A 67 5.28 3.11 6.75
N SER A 68 4.43 3.40 5.76
CA SER A 68 3.08 3.94 5.94
C SER A 68 2.32 3.90 4.61
N TRP A 69 1.00 4.10 4.64
CA TRP A 69 0.19 4.31 3.44
C TRP A 69 0.71 5.42 2.51
N CYS A 70 1.17 6.55 3.04
CA CYS A 70 1.69 7.65 2.21
C CYS A 70 2.88 7.22 1.35
N HIS A 71 3.84 6.51 1.95
CA HIS A 71 5.00 5.98 1.25
C HIS A 71 4.62 4.95 0.17
N MET A 72 3.56 4.16 0.41
CA MET A 72 3.01 3.25 -0.61
C MET A 72 2.34 4.01 -1.76
N LEU A 73 1.50 5.00 -1.46
CA LEU A 73 0.86 5.84 -2.47
C LEU A 73 1.90 6.60 -3.31
N LYS A 74 2.99 7.06 -2.68
CA LYS A 74 4.10 7.69 -3.40
C LYS A 74 4.73 6.74 -4.43
N ASP A 75 4.93 5.47 -4.06
CA ASP A 75 5.47 4.46 -4.98
C ASP A 75 4.47 4.11 -6.09
N ALA A 76 3.18 3.98 -5.75
CA ALA A 76 2.10 3.78 -6.73
C ALA A 76 2.09 4.91 -7.77
N CYS A 77 2.14 6.16 -7.31
CA CYS A 77 2.22 7.34 -8.16
C CYS A 77 3.50 7.42 -9.00
N ALA A 78 4.63 6.95 -8.48
CA ALA A 78 5.89 6.94 -9.22
C ALA A 78 5.92 5.85 -10.30
N THR A 79 5.28 4.72 -10.05
CA THR A 79 5.26 3.56 -10.95
C THR A 79 4.13 3.60 -11.96
N GLY A 80 3.07 4.38 -11.72
CA GLY A 80 1.88 4.42 -12.57
C GLY A 80 0.92 3.26 -12.34
N TYR A 81 1.14 2.45 -11.30
CA TYR A 81 0.32 1.28 -10.98
C TYR A 81 -0.31 1.42 -9.61
N VAL A 82 -1.54 0.93 -9.50
CA VAL A 82 -2.25 0.89 -8.23
C VAL A 82 -1.57 -0.15 -7.32
N ILE A 83 -1.16 0.30 -6.14
CA ILE A 83 -0.65 -0.55 -5.07
C ILE A 83 -1.63 -0.43 -3.91
N GLU A 84 -2.21 -1.55 -3.49
CA GLU A 84 -3.12 -1.59 -2.34
C GLU A 84 -2.45 -2.28 -1.15
N THR A 85 -2.99 -2.08 0.05
CA THR A 85 -2.51 -2.80 1.22
C THR A 85 -2.97 -4.26 1.12
N LYS A 86 -2.02 -5.19 1.01
CA LYS A 86 -2.27 -6.64 1.11
C LYS A 86 -2.56 -7.04 2.55
N HIS A 87 -1.75 -6.55 3.49
CA HIS A 87 -1.97 -6.70 4.94
C HIS A 87 -1.15 -5.67 5.72
N SER A 88 -1.52 -5.43 6.98
CA SER A 88 -0.67 -4.70 7.93
C SER A 88 0.56 -5.52 8.31
N GLY A 89 1.69 -4.88 8.60
CA GLY A 89 2.98 -5.51 8.86
C GLY A 89 3.84 -5.69 7.60
N SER A 90 5.08 -6.15 7.78
CA SER A 90 6.02 -6.39 6.68
C SER A 90 5.65 -7.66 5.89
N CYS A 91 5.86 -7.66 4.57
CA CYS A 91 5.50 -8.79 3.69
C CYS A 91 6.18 -10.13 4.05
N GLY A 92 7.37 -10.08 4.66
CA GLY A 92 8.11 -11.27 5.10
C GLY A 92 7.79 -11.73 6.53
N LEU A 93 7.09 -10.92 7.32
CA LEU A 93 6.66 -11.25 8.68
C LEU A 93 5.16 -11.53 8.68
N GLY A 94 4.71 -12.44 7.80
CA GLY A 94 3.31 -12.73 7.58
C GLY A 94 2.53 -12.83 8.89
N GLY A 95 1.69 -11.83 9.16
CA GLY A 95 0.60 -11.90 10.13
C GLY A 95 0.95 -12.22 11.59
N VAL A 96 2.21 -12.15 12.04
CA VAL A 96 2.48 -12.24 13.48
C VAL A 96 2.07 -10.90 14.10
N LYS A 97 0.76 -10.75 14.36
CA LYS A 97 0.31 -9.94 15.49
C LYS A 97 1.22 -10.38 16.65
N PRO A 98 1.84 -9.45 17.41
CA PRO A 98 2.37 -9.81 18.70
C PRO A 98 1.15 -10.19 19.55
N THR A 99 0.66 -11.41 19.37
CA THR A 99 -0.04 -12.11 20.42
C THR A 99 0.97 -12.06 21.56
N ILE A 100 0.56 -11.50 22.68
CA ILE A 100 1.29 -11.69 23.93
C ILE A 100 1.19 -13.19 24.18
N VAL A 101 2.04 -13.96 23.52
CA VAL A 101 2.33 -15.32 23.93
C VAL A 101 3.19 -15.10 25.15
N ASN A 102 2.63 -15.40 26.31
CA ASN A 102 3.41 -15.94 27.41
C ASN A 102 4.00 -17.28 26.97
N THR A 103 4.84 -17.25 25.94
CA THR A 103 5.74 -18.35 25.62
C THR A 103 7.03 -17.90 26.24
N VAL A 104 7.34 -18.54 27.37
CA VAL A 104 8.68 -18.59 27.91
C VAL A 104 9.55 -19.11 26.76
N LEU A 105 10.14 -18.19 25.98
CA LEU A 105 11.26 -18.52 25.13
C LEU A 105 12.40 -18.75 26.12
N ASN A 106 12.52 -20.00 26.56
CA ASN A 106 13.76 -20.55 27.08
C ASN A 106 14.79 -20.48 25.95
N ASP A 107 15.32 -19.29 25.73
CA ASP A 107 16.60 -19.14 25.06
C ASP A 107 17.59 -18.71 26.13
N SER A 108 18.28 -19.71 26.67
CA SER A 108 19.25 -19.60 27.76
C SER A 108 20.52 -18.87 27.34
N THR A 109 20.40 -17.74 26.65
CA THR A 109 21.56 -16.93 26.25
C THR A 109 21.40 -15.46 26.62
N ASN A 110 22.14 -15.11 27.69
CA ASN A 110 22.64 -13.79 28.07
C ASN A 110 21.76 -12.88 28.96
N ILE A 111 21.95 -13.13 30.25
CA ILE A 111 21.94 -12.21 31.39
C ILE A 111 22.61 -10.86 31.07
N ASN A 112 22.04 -9.78 31.63
CA ASN A 112 22.56 -8.40 31.75
C ASN A 112 22.60 -7.51 30.51
N ARG A 113 21.64 -6.57 30.45
CA ARG A 113 21.89 -5.12 30.36
C ARG A 113 20.54 -4.42 30.23
N TYR A 114 20.07 -3.82 31.31
CA TYR A 114 19.61 -2.42 31.39
C TYR A 114 19.27 -2.22 32.88
N SER A 115 20.15 -1.46 33.52
CA SER A 115 20.13 -1.06 34.92
C SER A 115 18.81 -0.41 35.35
#